data_AF-A0A9D6K4V9-F1
#
_entry.id   AF-A0A9D6K4V9-F1
#
_cell.length_a   1.000
_cell.length_b   1.000
_cell.length_c   1.000
_cell.angle_alpha   90.00
_cell.angle_beta   90.00
_cell.angle_gamma   90.00
#
_symmetry.space_group_name_H-M   'P 1'
#
loop_
_entity.id
_entity.type
_entity.pdbx_description
1 polymer ?
#
loop_
_entity_poly.entity_id
_entity_poly.type
_entity_poly.pdbx_seq_one_letter_code
_entity_poly.pdbx_strand_id
1 'polypeptide(L)'
;MIINAFTIILLFFAVISIVLGAVTLVSAFLIVSRWKRDMTNERRTMLEKKAYLALILAVALLGIRMINWPIFYITLGSYIPDITGAMCIYGVTQVAPAIIKPMEFLKPVVFFLIGQWLIIYIIDKTAKSYPLMKIKLSFLLIVSIFVIADSIGDIAVAFSMDPNTVVSCCTVVFDIADRPSAMIPQSILGPVYKNLILPL
;
A
#
# COMPACT_ATOMS: atom_id res chain seq x y z
N MET A 1 -19.16 -5.96 1.93
CA MET A 1 -17.95 -6.74 2.30
C MET A 1 -18.12 -8.20 1.91
N ILE A 2 -17.32 -8.64 0.94
CA ILE A 2 -17.25 -10.04 0.49
C ILE A 2 -16.27 -10.76 1.42
N ILE A 3 -16.72 -11.83 2.07
CA ILE A 3 -15.89 -12.59 3.02
C ILE A 3 -15.28 -13.78 2.28
N ASN A 4 -13.96 -13.76 2.12
CA ASN A 4 -13.21 -14.89 1.58
C ASN A 4 -11.93 -15.14 2.40
N ALA A 5 -11.33 -16.31 2.28
CA ALA A 5 -10.10 -16.69 2.98
C ALA A 5 -8.98 -15.63 2.78
N PHE A 6 -8.83 -15.11 1.56
CA PHE A 6 -7.81 -14.09 1.25
C PHE A 6 -8.09 -12.76 1.95
N THR A 7 -9.36 -12.37 2.12
CA THR A 7 -9.73 -11.13 2.79
C THR A 7 -9.42 -11.20 4.29
N ILE A 8 -9.63 -12.37 4.89
CA ILE A 8 -9.26 -12.64 6.30
C ILE A 8 -7.74 -12.58 6.47
N ILE A 9 -6.98 -13.20 5.57
CA ILE A 9 -5.50 -13.17 5.60
C ILE A 9 -5.00 -11.73 5.49
N LEU A 10 -5.55 -10.95 4.56
CA LEU A 10 -5.19 -9.54 4.36
C LEU A 10 -5.50 -8.69 5.60
N LEU A 11 -6.68 -8.87 6.21
CA LEU A 11 -7.04 -8.20 7.47
C LEU A 11 -6.10 -8.59 8.63
N PHE A 12 -5.72 -9.86 8.72
CA PHE A 12 -4.78 -10.33 9.73
C PHE A 12 -3.40 -9.65 9.59
N PHE A 13 -2.87 -9.57 8.37
CA PHE A 13 -1.63 -8.84 8.09
C PHE A 13 -1.76 -7.34 8.36
N ALA A 14 -2.92 -6.74 8.08
CA ALA A 14 -3.20 -5.34 8.38
C ALA A 14 -3.16 -5.08 9.89
N VAL A 15 -3.83 -5.90 10.70
CA VAL A 15 -3.86 -5.77 12.17
C VAL A 15 -2.45 -5.92 12.75
N ILE A 16 -1.71 -6.94 12.34
CA ILE A 16 -0.32 -7.14 12.79
C ILE A 16 0.54 -5.93 12.44
N SER A 17 0.44 -5.44 11.21
CA SER A 17 1.22 -4.28 10.75
C SER A 17 0.87 -3.00 11.52
N ILE A 18 -0.39 -2.80 11.90
CA ILE A 18 -0.81 -1.68 12.76
C ILE A 18 -0.18 -1.79 14.14
N VAL A 19 -0.19 -2.98 14.76
CA VAL A 19 0.38 -3.19 16.09
C VAL A 19 1.89 -2.92 16.08
N LEU A 20 2.63 -3.50 15.12
CA LEU A 20 4.07 -3.26 14.99
C LEU A 20 4.37 -1.78 14.65
N GLY A 21 3.57 -1.17 13.76
CA GLY A 21 3.66 0.25 13.42
C GLY A 21 3.43 1.17 14.61
N ALA A 22 2.45 0.88 15.46
CA ALA A 22 2.16 1.66 16.65
C ALA A 22 3.29 1.56 17.70
N VAL A 23 3.83 0.35 17.93
CA VAL A 23 4.95 0.15 18.85
C VAL A 23 6.20 0.90 18.39
N THR A 24 6.52 0.85 17.09
CA THR A 24 7.64 1.60 16.52
C THR A 24 7.42 3.12 16.61
N LEU A 25 6.19 3.59 16.36
CA LEU A 25 5.85 5.01 16.45
C LEU A 25 5.95 5.55 17.88
N VAL A 26 5.38 4.85 18.87
CA VAL A 26 5.43 5.24 20.29
C VAL A 26 6.88 5.24 20.79
N SER A 27 7.64 4.19 20.46
CA SER A 27 9.05 4.12 20.87
C SER A 27 9.89 5.23 20.22
N ALA A 28 9.70 5.52 18.93
CA ALA A 28 10.36 6.64 18.25
C ALA A 28 10.00 7.98 18.90
N PHE A 29 8.71 8.24 19.11
CA PHE A 29 8.21 9.49 19.69
C PHE A 29 8.75 9.74 21.10
N LEU A 30 8.76 8.71 21.96
CA LEU A 30 9.31 8.81 23.31
C LEU A 30 10.81 9.12 23.31
N ILE A 31 11.57 8.62 22.34
CA ILE A 31 13.01 8.91 22.23
C ILE A 31 13.23 10.34 21.70
N VAL A 32 12.45 10.80 20.71
CA VAL A 32 12.54 12.20 20.23
C VAL A 32 12.24 13.18 21.37
N SER A 33 11.15 12.96 22.10
CA SER A 33 10.69 13.87 23.16
C SER A 33 11.65 13.93 24.35
N ARG A 34 12.31 12.82 24.70
CA ARG A 34 13.26 12.75 25.82
C ARG A 34 14.71 13.04 25.43
N TRP A 35 14.97 13.44 24.18
CA TRP A 35 16.32 13.74 23.72
C TRP A 35 16.81 15.08 24.32
N LYS A 36 17.77 15.02 25.24
CA LYS A 36 18.66 16.15 25.59
C LYS A 36 20.04 15.92 24.98
N ARG A 37 20.72 17.00 24.52
CA ARG A 37 22.03 16.90 23.83
C ARG A 37 23.17 16.45 24.75
N ASP A 38 23.05 16.66 26.06
CA ASP A 38 23.98 16.18 27.09
C ASP A 38 23.46 14.88 27.72
N MET A 39 23.98 13.73 27.26
CA MET A 39 23.56 12.42 27.73
C MET A 39 24.74 11.62 28.27
N THR A 40 24.60 11.18 29.53
CA THR A 40 25.49 10.26 30.24
C THR A 40 25.66 8.94 29.49
N ASN A 41 26.80 8.26 29.66
CA ASN A 41 27.15 7.01 28.96
C ASN A 41 26.06 5.92 29.06
N GLU A 42 25.34 5.82 30.19
CA GLU A 42 24.24 4.86 30.37
C GLU A 42 23.06 5.08 29.42
N ARG A 43 22.72 6.34 29.12
CA ARG A 43 21.65 6.66 28.18
C ARG A 43 22.05 6.35 26.73
N ARG A 44 23.35 6.39 26.40
CA ARG A 44 23.87 5.97 25.08
C ARG A 44 23.66 4.47 24.87
N THR A 45 23.97 3.64 25.87
CA THR A 45 23.75 2.18 25.81
C THR A 45 22.28 1.81 25.65
N MET A 46 21.38 2.53 26.34
CA MET A 46 19.92 2.33 26.18
C MET A 46 19.43 2.70 24.77
N LEU A 47 20.03 3.73 24.16
CA LEU A 47 19.74 4.17 22.79
C LEU A 47 20.19 3.12 21.75
N GLU A 48 21.36 2.51 21.94
CA GLU A 48 21.85 1.42 21.08
C GLU A 48 20.94 0.19 21.13
N LYS A 49 20.48 -0.22 22.33
CA LYS A 49 19.52 -1.32 22.48
C LYS A 49 18.20 -1.06 21.77
N LYS A 50 17.66 0.17 21.86
CA LYS A 50 16.44 0.56 21.15
C LYS A 50 16.63 0.64 19.64
N ALA A 51 17.80 1.10 19.17
CA ALA A 51 18.14 1.10 17.76
C ALA A 51 18.18 -0.33 17.20
N TYR A 52 18.76 -1.28 17.93
CA TYR A 52 18.77 -2.69 17.56
C TYR A 52 17.35 -3.29 17.49
N LEU A 53 16.48 -2.95 18.45
CA LEU A 53 15.07 -3.36 18.40
C LEU A 53 14.35 -2.79 17.17
N ALA A 54 14.58 -1.51 16.86
CA ALA A 54 14.00 -0.85 15.68
C ALA A 54 14.48 -1.50 14.37
N LEU A 55 15.74 -1.95 14.30
CA LEU A 55 16.25 -2.72 13.16
C LEU A 55 15.47 -4.01 12.95
N ILE A 56 15.30 -4.81 14.01
CA ILE A 56 14.57 -6.08 13.93
C ILE A 56 13.12 -5.84 13.49
N LEU A 57 12.46 -4.84 14.09
CA LEU A 57 11.09 -4.46 13.73
C LEU A 57 10.98 -3.99 12.27
N ALA A 58 11.92 -3.17 11.80
CA ALA A 58 11.93 -2.69 10.42
C ALA A 58 12.13 -3.84 9.41
N VAL A 59 13.05 -4.77 9.69
CA VAL A 59 13.25 -5.96 8.84
C VAL A 59 12.01 -6.85 8.82
N ALA A 60 11.38 -7.06 9.99
CA ALA A 60 10.13 -7.82 10.07
C ALA A 60 8.99 -7.14 9.29
N LEU A 61 8.82 -5.82 9.43
CA LEU A 61 7.84 -5.04 8.67
C LEU A 61 8.11 -5.10 7.16
N LEU A 62 9.37 -5.02 6.74
CA LEU A 62 9.74 -5.12 5.33
C LEU A 62 9.35 -6.49 4.76
N GLY A 63 9.63 -7.58 5.49
CA GLY A 63 9.22 -8.93 5.10
C GLY A 63 7.70 -9.08 5.01
N ILE A 64 6.96 -8.58 6.01
CA ILE A 64 5.50 -8.58 6.01
C ILE A 64 4.95 -7.79 4.81
N ARG A 65 5.48 -6.60 4.54
CA ARG A 65 5.02 -5.76 3.42
C ARG A 65 5.32 -6.36 2.06
N MET A 66 6.47 -7.04 1.93
CA MET A 66 6.84 -7.77 0.73
C MET A 66 5.85 -8.90 0.41
N ILE A 67 5.32 -9.59 1.43
CA ILE A 67 4.30 -10.65 1.28
C ILE A 67 2.89 -10.06 1.11
N ASN A 68 2.58 -8.95 1.78
CA ASN A 68 1.26 -8.32 1.72
C ASN A 68 0.93 -7.79 0.31
N TRP A 69 1.94 -7.35 -0.44
CA TRP A 69 1.76 -6.80 -1.78
C TRP A 69 1.16 -7.80 -2.79
N PRO A 70 1.72 -9.01 -3.00
CA PRO A 70 1.09 -10.00 -3.87
C PRO A 70 -0.25 -10.51 -3.32
N ILE A 71 -0.38 -10.66 -1.99
CA ILE A 71 -1.65 -11.09 -1.36
C ILE A 71 -2.78 -10.11 -1.68
N PHE A 72 -2.50 -8.81 -1.72
CA PHE A 72 -3.49 -7.80 -2.10
C PHE A 72 -4.04 -8.03 -3.52
N TYR A 73 -3.17 -8.30 -4.50
CA TYR A 73 -3.63 -8.59 -5.87
C TYR A 73 -4.36 -9.92 -6.00
N ILE A 74 -3.94 -10.95 -5.25
CA ILE A 74 -4.67 -12.23 -5.20
C ILE A 74 -6.06 -12.01 -4.60
N THR A 75 -6.17 -11.19 -3.55
CA THR A 75 -7.45 -10.80 -2.95
C THR A 75 -8.34 -10.09 -3.97
N LEU A 76 -7.81 -9.15 -4.75
CA LEU A 76 -8.57 -8.49 -5.82
C LEU A 76 -9.02 -9.48 -6.90
N GLY A 77 -8.14 -10.40 -7.32
CA GLY A 77 -8.48 -11.45 -8.28
C GLY A 77 -9.56 -12.39 -7.78
N SER A 78 -9.61 -12.62 -6.46
CA SER A 78 -10.66 -13.43 -5.86
C SER A 78 -12.04 -12.79 -5.89
N TYR A 79 -12.16 -11.47 -6.04
CA TYR A 79 -13.45 -10.79 -6.12
C TYR A 79 -14.06 -10.78 -7.52
N ILE A 80 -13.32 -11.24 -8.53
CA ILE A 80 -13.80 -11.30 -9.93
C ILE A 80 -15.15 -12.04 -10.06
N PRO A 81 -15.36 -13.26 -9.51
CA PRO A 81 -16.64 -13.95 -9.65
C PRO A 81 -17.79 -13.29 -8.89
N ASP A 82 -17.52 -12.48 -7.87
CA ASP A 82 -18.53 -11.89 -7.00
C ASP A 82 -19.04 -10.53 -7.50
N ILE A 83 -18.33 -9.90 -8.45
CA ILE A 83 -18.65 -8.57 -8.97
C ILE A 83 -19.22 -8.68 -10.39
N THR A 84 -20.44 -8.17 -10.58
CA THR A 84 -21.10 -8.17 -11.88
C THR A 84 -20.37 -7.27 -12.88
N GLY A 85 -19.87 -7.87 -13.98
CA GLY A 85 -19.18 -7.17 -15.07
C GLY A 85 -17.64 -7.16 -14.95
N ALA A 86 -17.07 -7.64 -13.84
CA ALA A 86 -15.63 -7.80 -13.70
C ALA A 86 -15.15 -9.07 -14.42
N MET A 87 -14.31 -8.92 -15.46
CA MET A 87 -13.61 -10.04 -16.10
C MET A 87 -12.13 -10.12 -15.69
N CYS A 88 -11.59 -9.04 -15.15
CA CYS A 88 -10.17 -8.87 -14.92
C CYS A 88 -9.94 -8.09 -13.60
N ILE A 89 -8.74 -8.19 -13.01
CA ILE A 89 -8.40 -7.47 -11.76
C ILE A 89 -8.64 -5.96 -11.91
N TYR A 90 -8.34 -5.39 -13.09
CA TYR A 90 -8.60 -3.99 -13.38
C TYR A 90 -10.09 -3.62 -13.31
N GLY A 91 -11.01 -4.53 -13.63
CA GLY A 91 -12.45 -4.31 -13.45
C GLY A 91 -12.82 -4.18 -11.98
N VAL A 92 -12.22 -5.01 -11.11
CA VAL A 92 -12.40 -4.94 -9.65
C VAL A 92 -11.88 -3.62 -9.08
N THR A 93 -10.78 -3.08 -9.62
CA THR A 93 -10.25 -1.79 -9.15
C THR A 93 -11.15 -0.60 -9.50
N GLN A 94 -12.09 -0.74 -10.44
CA GLN A 94 -13.07 0.29 -10.79
C GLN A 94 -14.27 0.36 -9.83
N VAL A 95 -14.43 -0.60 -8.90
CA VAL A 95 -15.51 -0.53 -7.89
C VAL A 95 -15.31 0.66 -6.96
N ALA A 96 -14.07 0.88 -6.51
CA ALA A 96 -13.71 1.96 -5.60
C ALA A 96 -12.37 2.60 -6.02
N PRO A 97 -12.31 3.27 -7.19
CA PRO A 97 -11.05 3.74 -7.76
C PRO A 97 -10.37 4.79 -6.87
N ALA A 98 -11.13 5.57 -6.12
CA ALA A 98 -10.59 6.57 -5.19
C ALA A 98 -9.81 5.97 -4.02
N ILE A 99 -10.07 4.71 -3.66
CA ILE A 99 -9.42 4.02 -2.52
C ILE A 99 -8.37 3.04 -3.04
N ILE A 100 -8.69 2.32 -4.11
CA ILE A 100 -7.82 1.25 -4.63
C ILE A 100 -6.61 1.83 -5.37
N LYS A 101 -6.77 2.86 -6.21
CA LYS A 101 -5.63 3.49 -6.92
C LYS A 101 -4.55 4.05 -5.98
N PRO A 102 -4.87 4.83 -4.94
CA PRO A 102 -3.83 5.30 -4.04
C PRO A 102 -3.18 4.15 -3.27
N MET A 103 -3.92 3.09 -2.93
CA MET A 103 -3.37 1.89 -2.28
C MET A 103 -2.35 1.16 -3.15
N GLU A 104 -2.64 0.99 -4.45
CA GLU A 104 -1.69 0.38 -5.40
C GLU A 104 -0.37 1.13 -5.47
N PHE A 105 -0.42 2.47 -5.37
CA PHE A 105 0.78 3.30 -5.32
C PHE A 105 1.45 3.33 -3.94
N LEU A 106 0.66 3.28 -2.86
CA LEU A 106 1.17 3.38 -1.50
C LEU A 106 2.00 2.15 -1.11
N LYS A 107 1.60 0.95 -1.54
CA LYS A 107 2.31 -0.31 -1.26
C LYS A 107 3.80 -0.30 -1.62
N PRO A 108 4.19 -0.03 -2.89
CA PRO A 108 5.60 0.04 -3.25
C PRO A 108 6.30 1.20 -2.55
N VAL A 109 5.64 2.36 -2.37
CA VAL A 109 6.23 3.51 -1.67
C VAL A 109 6.59 3.17 -0.22
N VAL A 110 5.71 2.49 0.51
CA VAL A 110 5.96 2.03 1.88
C VAL A 110 7.12 1.04 1.91
N PHE A 111 7.17 0.10 0.97
CA PHE A 111 8.28 -0.85 0.86
C PHE A 111 9.63 -0.15 0.66
N PHE A 112 9.70 0.81 -0.26
CA PHE A 112 10.91 1.60 -0.50
C PHE A 112 11.29 2.49 0.68
N LEU A 113 10.32 3.09 1.36
CA LEU A 113 10.56 3.91 2.56
C LEU A 113 11.19 3.08 3.69
N ILE A 114 10.70 1.87 3.95
CA ILE A 114 11.30 0.96 4.95
C ILE A 114 12.71 0.56 4.52
N GLY A 115 12.91 0.23 3.24
CA GLY A 115 14.23 -0.11 2.69
C GLY A 115 15.24 1.04 2.81
N GLN A 116 14.82 2.27 2.49
CA GLN A 116 15.66 3.46 2.63
C GLN A 116 16.06 3.70 4.09
N TRP A 117 15.13 3.51 5.03
CA TRP A 117 15.45 3.60 6.46
C TRP A 117 16.49 2.56 6.89
N LEU A 118 16.37 1.33 6.39
CA LEU A 118 17.32 0.25 6.67
C LEU A 118 18.74 0.58 6.16
N ILE A 119 18.85 1.19 4.97
CA ILE A 119 20.13 1.63 4.41
C ILE A 119 20.76 2.71 5.31
N ILE A 120 19.99 3.71 5.71
CA ILE A 120 20.45 4.78 6.63
C ILE A 120 20.93 4.16 7.95
N TYR A 121 20.21 3.16 8.47
CA TYR A 121 20.59 2.46 9.69
C TYR A 121 21.96 1.76 9.56
N ILE A 122 22.19 1.06 8.44
CA ILE A 122 23.45 0.33 8.22
C ILE A 122 24.63 1.31 8.09
N ILE A 123 24.44 2.43 7.39
CA ILE A 123 25.46 3.48 7.23
C ILE A 123 25.80 4.11 8.59
N ASP A 124 24.80 4.41 9.42
CA ASP A 124 24.97 4.97 10.77
C ASP A 124 25.76 4.02 11.68
N LYS A 125 25.55 2.70 11.56
CA LYS A 125 26.31 1.69 12.32
C LYS A 125 27.81 1.70 12.02
N THR A 126 28.19 2.03 10.78
CA THR A 126 29.59 2.08 10.35
C THR A 126 30.29 3.38 10.75
N ALA A 127 29.54 4.44 11.03
CA ALA A 127 30.07 5.75 11.42
C ALA A 127 30.34 5.83 12.93
N LYS A 128 31.59 6.10 13.31
CA LYS A 128 32.08 6.08 14.71
C LYS A 128 31.53 7.19 15.62
N SER A 129 30.86 8.19 15.06
CA SER A 129 30.49 9.46 15.75
C SER A 129 28.99 9.72 15.90
N TYR A 130 28.11 8.73 15.63
CA TYR A 130 26.64 8.82 15.76
C TYR A 130 26.00 10.20 15.41
N PRO A 131 26.36 10.86 14.28
CA PRO A 131 25.88 12.22 14.02
C PRO A 131 24.44 12.24 13.49
N LEU A 132 23.93 11.13 12.95
CA LEU A 132 22.69 11.06 12.17
C LEU A 132 21.46 10.62 12.97
N MET A 133 21.58 10.50 14.30
CA MET A 133 20.54 9.88 15.10
C MET A 133 19.20 10.65 15.11
N LYS A 134 19.21 11.97 14.85
CA LYS A 134 17.98 12.77 14.63
C LYS A 134 17.28 12.44 13.31
N ILE A 135 18.06 12.30 12.23
CA ILE A 135 17.53 11.96 10.89
C ILE A 135 16.91 10.57 10.95
N LYS A 136 17.60 9.60 11.54
CA LYS A 136 17.12 8.23 11.73
C LYS A 136 15.80 8.16 12.51
N LEU A 137 15.64 8.96 13.58
CA LEU A 137 14.38 9.01 14.34
C LEU A 137 13.25 9.68 13.58
N SER A 138 13.51 10.80 12.89
CA SER A 138 12.48 11.49 12.08
C SER A 138 12.01 10.59 10.94
N PHE A 139 12.93 9.89 10.30
CA PHE A 139 12.62 8.99 9.20
C PHE A 139 11.85 7.75 9.70
N LEU A 140 12.16 7.25 10.90
CA LEU A 140 11.39 6.17 11.54
C LEU A 140 9.93 6.58 11.79
N LEU A 141 9.69 7.82 12.27
CA LEU A 141 8.33 8.34 12.46
C LEU A 141 7.55 8.40 11.14
N ILE A 142 8.19 8.89 10.06
CA ILE A 142 7.58 8.98 8.72
C ILE A 142 7.26 7.58 8.18
N VAL A 143 8.16 6.61 8.35
CA VAL A 143 7.91 5.23 7.93
C VAL A 143 6.75 4.62 8.71
N SER A 144 6.70 4.79 10.03
CA SER A 144 5.62 4.23 10.85
C SER A 144 4.25 4.80 10.50
N ILE A 145 4.13 6.12 10.24
CA ILE A 145 2.83 6.70 9.82
C ILE A 145 2.38 6.17 8.46
N PHE A 146 3.31 6.01 7.52
CA PHE A 146 3.03 5.44 6.19
C PHE A 146 2.59 3.97 6.29
N VAL A 147 3.23 3.19 7.16
CA VAL A 147 2.82 1.80 7.44
C VAL A 147 1.40 1.77 8.03
N ILE A 148 1.07 2.63 8.99
CA ILE A 148 -0.28 2.66 9.56
C ILE A 148 -1.32 3.05 8.50
N ALA A 149 -1.01 4.06 7.67
CA ALA A 149 -1.91 4.50 6.60
C ALA A 149 -2.20 3.39 5.58
N ASP A 150 -1.18 2.62 5.16
CA ASP A 150 -1.35 1.49 4.25
C ASP A 150 -2.23 0.39 4.86
N SER A 151 -2.04 0.07 6.14
CA SER A 151 -2.89 -0.93 6.81
C SER A 151 -4.33 -0.47 7.02
N ILE A 152 -4.56 0.82 7.29
CA ILE A 152 -5.92 1.38 7.35
C ILE A 152 -6.58 1.28 5.97
N GLY A 153 -5.81 1.52 4.91
CA GLY A 153 -6.33 1.39 3.56
C GLY A 153 -6.64 -0.04 3.14
N ASP A 154 -5.84 -1.03 3.56
CA ASP A 154 -6.18 -2.46 3.38
C ASP A 154 -7.55 -2.80 4.00
N ILE A 155 -7.82 -2.27 5.20
CA ILE A 155 -9.12 -2.41 5.87
C ILE A 155 -10.22 -1.67 5.07
N ALA A 156 -9.96 -0.42 4.66
CA ALA A 156 -10.92 0.37 3.90
C ALA A 156 -11.30 -0.28 2.56
N VAL A 157 -10.33 -0.89 1.86
CA VAL A 157 -10.58 -1.65 0.64
C VAL A 157 -11.49 -2.85 0.93
N ALA A 158 -11.25 -3.61 2.00
CA ALA A 158 -12.09 -4.75 2.36
C ALA A 158 -13.55 -4.33 2.65
N PHE A 159 -13.77 -3.18 3.30
CA PHE A 159 -15.12 -2.67 3.60
C PHE A 159 -15.82 -2.05 2.39
N SER A 160 -15.08 -1.42 1.47
CA SER A 160 -15.65 -0.70 0.31
C SER A 160 -16.05 -1.62 -0.84
N MET A 161 -15.79 -2.93 -0.73
CA MET A 161 -16.22 -3.90 -1.73
C MET A 161 -17.71 -4.22 -1.57
N ASP A 162 -18.51 -3.64 -2.47
CA ASP A 162 -19.94 -3.89 -2.62
C ASP A 162 -20.23 -4.76 -3.86
N PRO A 163 -20.83 -5.96 -3.70
CA PRO A 163 -21.08 -6.91 -4.79
C PRO A 163 -22.17 -6.43 -5.77
N ASN A 164 -22.98 -5.43 -5.39
CA ASN A 164 -24.06 -4.90 -6.21
C ASN A 164 -23.60 -3.83 -7.22
N THR A 165 -22.31 -3.53 -7.27
CA THR A 165 -21.77 -2.54 -8.21
C THR A 165 -21.56 -3.18 -9.58
N VAL A 166 -22.21 -2.61 -10.59
CA VAL A 166 -22.00 -2.98 -11.99
C VAL A 166 -20.79 -2.22 -12.51
N VAL A 167 -19.74 -2.96 -12.89
CA VAL A 167 -18.53 -2.36 -13.47
C VAL A 167 -18.49 -2.59 -14.97
N SER A 168 -18.02 -1.57 -15.71
CA SER A 168 -17.80 -1.70 -17.16
C SER A 168 -16.58 -2.56 -17.45
N CYS A 169 -16.66 -3.36 -18.51
CA CYS A 169 -15.58 -4.26 -18.92
C CYS A 169 -14.30 -3.48 -19.24
N CYS A 170 -13.14 -4.06 -18.92
CA CYS A 170 -11.81 -3.52 -19.19
C CYS A 170 -11.66 -3.11 -20.69
N THR A 171 -12.33 -3.82 -21.60
CA THR A 171 -12.35 -3.56 -23.05
C THR A 171 -12.96 -2.20 -23.43
N VAL A 172 -13.92 -1.65 -22.66
CA VAL A 172 -14.49 -0.32 -22.95
C VAL A 172 -13.43 0.77 -22.81
N VAL A 173 -12.51 0.63 -21.84
CA VAL A 173 -11.49 1.65 -21.59
C VAL A 173 -10.31 1.54 -22.56
N PHE A 174 -9.88 0.31 -22.89
CA PHE A 174 -8.67 0.10 -23.70
C PHE A 174 -8.94 -0.05 -25.20
N ASP A 175 -10.12 -0.55 -25.60
CA ASP A 175 -10.39 -0.93 -27.00
C ASP A 175 -11.12 0.17 -27.77
N ILE A 176 -11.88 1.05 -27.11
CA ILE A 176 -12.62 2.13 -27.81
C ILE A 176 -11.67 3.12 -28.49
N ALA A 177 -10.50 3.39 -27.90
CA ALA A 177 -9.54 4.36 -28.42
C ALA A 177 -8.79 3.87 -29.67
N ASP A 178 -8.47 2.58 -29.75
CA ASP A 178 -7.64 2.00 -30.83
C ASP A 178 -8.41 1.04 -31.74
N ARG A 179 -9.73 0.91 -31.56
CA ARG A 179 -10.58 0.10 -32.43
C ARG A 179 -10.50 0.59 -33.87
N PRO A 180 -10.05 -0.23 -34.84
CA PRO A 180 -10.13 0.14 -36.24
C PRO A 180 -11.59 0.37 -36.68
N SER A 181 -12.56 -0.23 -35.98
CA SER A 181 -14.00 0.03 -36.16
C SER A 181 -14.47 1.41 -35.69
N ALA A 182 -13.76 2.07 -34.77
CA ALA A 182 -13.99 3.45 -34.37
C ALA A 182 -13.41 4.46 -35.39
N MET A 183 -12.45 4.03 -36.21
CA MET A 183 -11.86 4.81 -37.30
C MET A 183 -12.61 4.63 -38.64
N ILE A 184 -13.62 3.76 -38.71
CA ILE A 184 -14.46 3.63 -39.90
C ILE A 184 -15.28 4.91 -40.05
N PRO A 185 -15.21 5.60 -41.20
CA PRO A 185 -16.01 6.80 -41.41
C PRO A 185 -17.50 6.45 -41.35
N GLN A 186 -18.27 7.23 -40.57
CA GLN A 186 -19.71 7.03 -40.38
C GLN A 186 -20.52 7.10 -41.68
N SER A 187 -19.92 7.51 -42.79
CA SER A 187 -20.52 7.50 -44.13
C SER A 187 -20.61 6.10 -44.75
N ILE A 188 -19.80 5.13 -44.31
CA ILE A 188 -19.82 3.73 -44.78
C ILE A 188 -20.81 2.89 -43.96
N LEU A 189 -20.95 3.22 -42.66
CA LEU A 189 -21.91 2.60 -41.77
C LEU A 189 -23.28 3.26 -41.97
N GLY A 190 -24.18 2.57 -42.68
CA GLY A 190 -25.56 3.04 -42.87
C GLY A 190 -26.25 3.44 -41.54
N PRO A 191 -27.31 4.26 -41.59
CA PRO A 191 -27.89 4.92 -40.41
C PRO A 191 -28.31 3.98 -39.29
N VAL A 192 -28.57 2.70 -39.60
CA VAL A 192 -28.93 1.65 -38.65
C VAL A 192 -27.76 1.26 -37.71
N TYR A 193 -26.51 1.31 -38.18
CA TYR A 193 -25.34 0.85 -37.40
C TYR A 193 -24.77 1.92 -36.47
N LYS A 194 -25.15 3.19 -36.65
CA LYS A 194 -24.68 4.33 -35.84
C LYS A 194 -25.02 4.17 -34.35
N ASN A 195 -26.19 3.62 -34.05
CA ASN A 195 -26.68 3.46 -32.68
C ASN A 195 -26.18 2.18 -31.98
N LEU A 196 -25.60 1.24 -32.72
CA LEU A 196 -25.17 -0.05 -32.16
C LEU A 196 -23.70 -0.07 -31.72
N ILE A 197 -22.86 0.80 -32.31
CA ILE A 197 -21.40 0.78 -32.12
C ILE A 197 -20.93 1.91 -31.18
N LEU A 198 -21.66 3.03 -31.12
CA LEU A 198 -21.39 4.16 -30.24
C LEU A 198 -22.68 4.50 -29.46
N PRO A 199 -23.00 3.76 -28.39
CA PRO A 199 -24.02 4.22 -27.46
C PRO A 199 -23.39 5.36 -26.66
N LEU A 200 -23.51 6.58 -27.18
CA LEU A 200 -23.36 7.78 -26.37
C LEU A 200 -24.59 7.92 -25.46
#